data_AF-A0A0L0EQG0-F1
#
_entry.id   AF-A0A0L0EQG0-F1
#
_cell.length_a   1.000
_cell.length_b   1.000
_cell.length_c   1.000
_cell.angle_alpha   90.00
_cell.angle_beta   90.00
_cell.angle_gamma   90.00
#
_symmetry.space_group_name_H-M   'P 1'
#
loop_
_entity.id
_entity.type
_entity.pdbx_description
1 polymer ?
#
loop_
_entity_poly.entity_id
_entity_poly.type
_entity_poly.pdbx_seq_one_letter_code
_entity_poly.pdbx_strand_id
1 'polypeptide(L)'
;MAGSPLYILPIKRITHLFTQRVCDKNKTSSNLFNKYGFGAQYLKLHSLRHFSNTQAEKGGIPLSVIAAWSGRKSVNQTLEYIHTSEEEKADRLVSTLDYSETKKEIRLISKDELHENHGLPASQTETGICIQELTVTPCSYVNDFLSGCFGCESACYICGDHAAINVLEQDLKFQKIRLQKIQRALESFISQATKDWWVKHSQGTSLLEQLIAVLKDYERGQLVRIAPDRSCFFITNLNTKHVEKKTLLLTSESELLAALEVESKTEESVPESMRSLIASFGLKNR
;
A
#
# COMPACT_ATOMS: atom_id res chain seq x y z
N MET A 1 -15.07 15.99 -3.09
CA MET A 1 -15.02 14.53 -3.33
C MET A 1 -16.31 13.93 -2.82
N ALA A 2 -17.23 13.55 -3.72
CA ALA A 2 -18.43 12.81 -3.30
C ALA A 2 -17.96 11.41 -2.90
N GLY A 3 -17.91 11.13 -1.59
CA GLY A 3 -17.62 9.80 -1.09
C GLY A 3 -18.56 8.81 -1.76
N SER A 4 -18.01 7.70 -2.25
CA SER A 4 -18.85 6.62 -2.79
C SER A 4 -19.81 6.19 -1.68
N PRO A 5 -21.14 6.27 -1.88
CA PRO A 5 -22.10 5.94 -0.84
C PRO A 5 -21.86 4.52 -0.34
N LEU A 6 -21.69 4.38 0.98
CA LEU A 6 -21.60 3.09 1.64
C LEU A 6 -22.96 2.40 1.56
N TYR A 7 -23.12 1.51 0.59
CA TYR A 7 -24.34 0.71 0.47
C TYR A 7 -24.24 -0.53 1.36
N ILE A 8 -25.12 -0.64 2.34
CA ILE A 8 -25.36 -1.90 3.05
C ILE A 8 -26.05 -2.84 2.07
N LEU A 9 -25.32 -3.83 1.57
CA LEU A 9 -25.83 -4.83 0.64
C LEU A 9 -25.84 -6.21 1.29
N PRO A 10 -26.84 -7.07 0.99
CA PRO A 10 -26.81 -8.45 1.42
C PRO A 10 -25.55 -9.16 0.91
N ILE A 11 -24.94 -10.00 1.75
CA ILE A 11 -23.71 -10.75 1.43
C ILE A 11 -23.85 -11.49 0.09
N LYS A 12 -25.01 -12.12 -0.17
CA LYS A 12 -25.28 -12.81 -1.45
C LYS A 12 -25.09 -11.91 -2.67
N ARG A 13 -25.52 -10.63 -2.57
CA ARG A 13 -25.41 -9.65 -3.65
C ARG A 13 -23.95 -9.20 -3.83
N ILE A 14 -23.22 -9.03 -2.73
CA ILE A 14 -21.77 -8.73 -2.76
C ILE A 14 -21.02 -9.88 -3.43
N THR A 15 -21.30 -11.13 -3.04
CA THR A 15 -20.70 -12.32 -3.64
C THR A 15 -21.00 -12.41 -5.12
N HIS A 16 -22.24 -12.14 -5.54
CA HIS A 16 -22.60 -12.10 -6.97
C HIS A 16 -21.82 -11.01 -7.71
N LEU A 17 -21.77 -9.78 -7.20
CA LEU A 17 -21.06 -8.67 -7.85
C LEU A 17 -19.57 -8.96 -8.00
N PHE A 18 -18.96 -9.56 -6.98
CA PHE A 18 -17.56 -9.93 -6.99
C PHE A 18 -17.29 -11.09 -7.97
N THR A 19 -18.05 -12.18 -7.88
CA THR A 19 -17.90 -13.34 -8.77
C THR A 19 -18.13 -12.99 -10.23
N GLN A 20 -19.10 -12.13 -10.53
CA GLN A 20 -19.33 -11.67 -11.90
C GLN A 20 -18.12 -10.91 -12.47
N ARG A 21 -17.36 -10.18 -11.65
CA ARG A 21 -16.19 -9.43 -12.11
C ARG A 21 -14.91 -10.26 -12.19
N VAL A 22 -14.81 -11.33 -11.42
CA VAL A 22 -13.57 -12.11 -11.26
C VAL A 22 -13.62 -13.49 -11.93
N CYS A 23 -14.80 -14.10 -11.99
CA CYS A 23 -15.00 -15.49 -12.44
C CYS A 23 -15.74 -15.63 -13.78
N ASP A 24 -16.53 -14.62 -14.19
CA ASP A 24 -17.44 -14.74 -15.35
C ASP A 24 -16.68 -14.68 -16.68
N LYS A 25 -16.65 -15.81 -17.39
CA LYS A 25 -16.00 -15.96 -18.71
C LYS A 25 -16.75 -15.29 -19.84
N ASN A 26 -18.04 -15.01 -19.67
CA ASN A 26 -18.92 -14.60 -20.76
C ASN A 26 -19.01 -13.08 -20.94
N LYS A 27 -18.50 -12.28 -19.98
CA LYS A 27 -18.52 -10.81 -20.04
C LYS A 27 -17.14 -10.20 -19.84
N THR A 28 -16.35 -10.19 -20.91
CA THR A 28 -14.99 -9.61 -20.94
C THR A 28 -14.96 -8.11 -20.62
N SER A 29 -16.01 -7.35 -20.95
CA SER A 29 -16.10 -5.91 -20.67
C SER A 29 -16.36 -5.58 -19.19
N SER A 30 -16.96 -6.50 -18.42
CA SER A 30 -17.18 -6.33 -16.98
C SER A 30 -16.12 -6.99 -16.10
N ASN A 31 -15.13 -7.64 -16.72
CA ASN A 31 -14.06 -8.34 -16.01
C ASN A 31 -13.08 -7.34 -15.37
N LEU A 32 -12.72 -7.59 -14.11
CA LEU A 32 -11.84 -6.73 -13.32
C LEU A 32 -10.45 -6.60 -13.97
N PHE A 33 -9.86 -7.71 -14.41
CA PHE A 33 -8.51 -7.74 -14.97
C PHE A 33 -8.42 -6.97 -16.28
N ASN A 34 -9.44 -7.12 -17.13
CA ASN A 34 -9.50 -6.41 -18.40
C ASN A 34 -9.62 -4.88 -18.17
N LYS A 35 -10.42 -4.47 -17.18
CA LYS A 35 -10.55 -3.05 -16.79
C LYS A 35 -9.22 -2.42 -16.37
N TYR A 36 -8.33 -3.18 -15.74
CA TYR A 36 -7.02 -2.70 -15.29
C TYR A 36 -5.87 -3.04 -16.26
N GLY A 37 -6.17 -3.46 -17.49
CA GLY A 37 -5.16 -3.68 -18.52
C GLY A 37 -4.41 -5.02 -18.43
N PHE A 38 -4.87 -5.96 -17.61
CA PHE A 38 -4.31 -7.30 -17.48
C PHE A 38 -4.92 -8.33 -18.46
N GLY A 39 -5.82 -7.89 -19.35
CA GLY A 39 -6.53 -8.74 -20.31
C GLY A 39 -7.65 -9.59 -19.69
N ALA A 40 -8.21 -10.52 -20.46
CA ALA A 40 -9.31 -11.38 -20.03
C ALA A 40 -8.80 -12.56 -19.18
N GLN A 41 -8.58 -12.31 -17.89
CA GLN A 41 -8.19 -13.34 -16.91
C GLN A 41 -9.38 -13.75 -16.04
N TYR A 42 -9.34 -15.00 -15.56
CA TYR A 42 -10.39 -15.57 -14.71
C TYR A 42 -9.78 -16.35 -13.56
N LEU A 43 -10.22 -16.04 -12.35
CA LEU A 43 -9.77 -16.75 -11.15
C LEU A 43 -10.91 -17.60 -10.59
N LYS A 44 -10.57 -18.79 -10.09
CA LYS A 44 -11.49 -19.56 -9.25
C LYS A 44 -11.47 -18.93 -7.86
N LEU A 45 -12.63 -18.72 -7.22
CA LEU A 45 -12.67 -18.15 -5.86
C LEU A 45 -11.74 -18.87 -4.86
N HIS A 46 -11.61 -20.20 -4.98
CA HIS A 46 -10.74 -20.99 -4.12
C HIS A 46 -9.25 -20.66 -4.29
N SER A 47 -8.82 -20.18 -5.47
CA SER A 47 -7.41 -19.80 -5.71
C SER A 47 -7.00 -18.58 -4.90
N LEU A 48 -7.92 -17.66 -4.57
CA LEU A 48 -7.63 -16.53 -3.68
C LEU A 48 -7.28 -17.01 -2.27
N ARG A 49 -7.94 -18.09 -1.82
CA ARG A 49 -7.64 -18.72 -0.53
C ARG A 49 -6.29 -19.43 -0.54
N HIS A 50 -5.89 -20.07 -1.65
CA HIS A 50 -4.53 -20.60 -1.79
C HIS A 50 -3.51 -19.49 -1.74
N PHE A 51 -3.71 -18.44 -2.54
CA PHE A 51 -2.81 -17.29 -2.57
C PHE A 51 -2.60 -16.71 -1.17
N SER A 52 -3.68 -16.44 -0.42
CA SER A 52 -3.59 -15.93 0.95
C SER A 52 -2.79 -16.85 1.87
N ASN A 53 -3.07 -18.16 1.86
CA ASN A 53 -2.33 -19.13 2.68
C ASN A 53 -0.86 -19.26 2.28
N THR A 54 -0.54 -19.19 0.98
CA THR A 54 0.84 -19.17 0.49
C THR A 54 1.57 -17.90 0.92
N GLN A 55 0.93 -16.73 0.86
CA GLN A 55 1.55 -15.48 1.33
C GLN A 55 1.79 -15.50 2.85
N ALA A 56 0.86 -16.05 3.62
CA ALA A 56 1.01 -16.20 5.05
C ALA A 56 2.18 -17.11 5.45
N GLU A 57 2.33 -18.23 4.75
CA GLU A 57 3.48 -19.12 4.94
C GLU A 57 4.78 -18.41 4.55
N LYS A 58 4.81 -17.71 3.41
CA LYS A 58 5.98 -16.90 3.00
C LYS A 58 6.31 -15.81 4.01
N GLY A 59 5.30 -15.26 4.70
CA GLY A 59 5.46 -14.34 5.84
C GLY A 59 5.94 -15.00 7.13
N GLY A 60 6.18 -16.31 7.15
CA GLY A 60 6.68 -17.05 8.31
C GLY A 60 5.61 -17.39 9.35
N ILE A 61 4.32 -17.38 8.99
CA ILE A 61 3.24 -17.80 9.89
C ILE A 61 3.24 -19.34 9.98
N PRO A 62 3.21 -19.94 11.18
CA PRO A 62 3.21 -21.40 11.33
C PRO A 62 1.99 -22.05 10.66
N LEU A 63 2.21 -23.23 10.05
CA LEU A 63 1.14 -23.98 9.36
C LEU A 63 -0.04 -24.34 10.26
N SER A 64 0.18 -24.50 11.57
CA SER A 64 -0.89 -24.73 12.55
C SER A 64 -1.84 -23.53 12.66
N VAL A 65 -1.30 -22.31 12.67
CA VAL A 65 -2.06 -21.06 12.67
C VAL A 65 -2.78 -20.88 11.34
N ILE A 66 -2.10 -21.16 10.22
CA ILE A 66 -2.69 -21.13 8.87
C ILE A 66 -3.80 -22.19 8.71
N ALA A 67 -3.72 -23.32 9.40
CA ALA A 67 -4.80 -24.31 9.41
C ALA A 67 -6.00 -23.80 10.23
N ALA A 68 -5.74 -23.23 11.42
CA ALA A 68 -6.77 -22.74 12.33
C ALA A 68 -7.59 -21.58 11.73
N TRP A 69 -6.94 -20.54 11.19
CA TRP A 69 -7.65 -19.39 10.58
C TRP A 69 -8.43 -19.75 9.30
N SER A 70 -8.14 -20.93 8.75
CA SER A 70 -8.74 -21.48 7.55
C SER A 70 -9.90 -22.40 7.94
N GLY A 71 -10.12 -22.68 9.23
CA GLY A 71 -11.12 -23.64 9.68
C GLY A 71 -10.81 -25.07 9.23
N ARG A 72 -9.53 -25.45 9.11
CA ARG A 72 -9.14 -26.80 8.72
C ARG A 72 -9.03 -27.71 9.94
N LYS A 73 -9.45 -28.97 9.76
CA LYS A 73 -9.41 -29.98 10.81
C LYS A 73 -8.02 -30.58 11.02
N SER A 74 -7.14 -30.51 10.00
CA SER A 74 -5.76 -31.00 10.10
C SER A 74 -4.77 -30.14 9.34
N VAL A 75 -3.52 -30.10 9.82
CA VAL A 75 -2.40 -29.38 9.19
C VAL A 75 -2.01 -30.03 7.86
N ASN A 76 -2.15 -31.34 7.73
CA ASN A 76 -1.83 -32.09 6.50
C ASN A 76 -2.65 -31.60 5.29
N GLN A 77 -3.91 -31.20 5.51
CA GLN A 77 -4.72 -30.58 4.45
C GLN A 77 -4.17 -29.22 4.00
N THR A 78 -3.30 -28.56 4.77
CA THR A 78 -2.71 -27.27 4.40
C THR A 78 -1.54 -27.42 3.44
N LEU A 79 -0.82 -28.56 3.49
CA LEU A 79 0.33 -28.85 2.62
C LEU A 79 -0.06 -29.00 1.14
N GLU A 80 -1.24 -29.57 0.85
CA GLU A 80 -1.76 -29.75 -0.52
C GLU A 80 -2.01 -28.44 -1.27
N TYR A 81 -2.14 -27.33 -0.55
CA TYR A 81 -2.58 -26.04 -1.11
C TYR A 81 -1.47 -25.01 -1.26
N ILE A 82 -0.26 -25.35 -0.85
CA ILE A 82 0.92 -24.52 -1.05
C ILE A 82 1.56 -24.97 -2.35
N HIS A 83 1.23 -24.27 -3.43
CA HIS A 83 1.87 -24.43 -4.72
C HIS A 83 3.28 -23.83 -4.66
N THR A 84 4.24 -24.67 -4.32
CA THR A 84 5.68 -24.40 -4.33
C THR A 84 6.33 -25.29 -5.40
N SER A 85 7.42 -24.84 -6.00
CA SER A 85 8.18 -25.62 -6.99
C SER A 85 8.75 -26.90 -6.33
N GLU A 86 9.16 -27.89 -7.13
CA GLU A 86 9.77 -29.13 -6.58
C GLU A 86 11.08 -28.86 -5.83
N GLU A 87 11.82 -27.83 -6.23
CA GLU A 87 13.01 -27.32 -5.54
C GLU A 87 12.63 -26.70 -4.18
N GLU A 88 11.60 -25.86 -4.13
CA GLU A 88 11.07 -25.32 -2.86
C GLU A 88 10.50 -26.42 -1.95
N LYS A 89 10.00 -27.54 -2.50
CA LYS A 89 9.58 -28.72 -1.72
C LYS A 89 10.75 -29.51 -1.15
N ALA A 90 11.88 -29.59 -1.87
CA ALA A 90 13.09 -30.24 -1.39
C ALA A 90 13.73 -29.42 -0.26
N ASP A 91 13.83 -28.10 -0.41
CA ASP A 91 14.24 -27.19 0.66
C ASP A 91 13.29 -27.27 1.86
N ARG A 92 11.99 -27.48 1.64
CA ARG A 92 11.01 -27.74 2.71
C ARG A 92 11.26 -29.02 3.48
N LEU A 93 11.72 -30.11 2.86
CA LEU A 93 12.05 -31.34 3.58
C LEU A 93 13.27 -31.13 4.47
N VAL A 94 14.27 -30.40 3.99
CA VAL A 94 15.44 -30.00 4.79
C VAL A 94 15.03 -29.07 5.93
N SER A 95 14.22 -28.03 5.66
CA SER A 95 13.76 -27.08 6.68
C SER A 95 12.75 -27.65 7.69
N THR A 96 12.02 -28.71 7.31
CA THR A 96 11.10 -29.43 8.22
C THR A 96 11.85 -30.44 9.10
N LEU A 97 13.01 -30.93 8.65
CA LEU A 97 13.93 -31.75 9.46
C LEU A 97 14.79 -30.87 10.39
N ASP A 98 15.12 -29.65 9.98
CA ASP A 98 15.79 -28.62 10.79
C ASP A 98 14.83 -27.87 11.74
N TYR A 99 13.73 -28.50 12.15
CA TYR A 99 12.76 -27.95 13.11
C TYR A 99 13.29 -28.00 14.56
N SER A 100 14.58 -27.76 14.78
CA SER A 100 15.18 -27.72 16.11
C SER A 100 15.48 -26.33 16.65
N GLU A 101 15.63 -25.25 15.86
CA GLU A 101 16.25 -24.04 16.45
C GLU A 101 15.61 -22.65 16.22
N THR A 102 14.45 -22.53 15.58
CA THR A 102 13.67 -21.28 15.68
C THR A 102 12.21 -21.54 16.08
N LYS A 103 12.03 -22.06 17.30
CA LYS A 103 10.77 -21.83 18.03
C LYS A 103 10.64 -20.32 18.25
N LYS A 104 9.97 -19.61 17.35
CA LYS A 104 9.41 -18.30 17.70
C LYS A 104 8.41 -18.59 18.82
N GLU A 105 8.78 -18.22 20.04
CA GLU A 105 7.94 -18.36 21.21
C GLU A 105 6.73 -17.44 21.03
N ILE A 106 5.62 -17.99 20.55
CA ILE A 106 4.36 -17.27 20.50
C ILE A 106 3.89 -17.13 21.95
N ARG A 107 4.10 -15.96 22.53
CA ARG A 107 3.58 -15.64 23.85
C ARG A 107 2.07 -15.49 23.76
N LEU A 108 1.33 -16.41 24.37
CA LEU A 108 -0.10 -16.26 24.59
C LEU A 108 -0.27 -15.35 25.79
N ILE A 109 -0.87 -14.18 25.58
CA ILE A 109 -1.20 -13.23 26.63
C ILE A 109 -2.72 -13.11 26.65
N SER A 110 -3.33 -13.25 27.83
CA SER A 110 -4.78 -13.09 27.97
C SER A 110 -5.20 -11.62 27.81
N LYS A 111 -6.48 -11.38 27.51
CA LYS A 111 -7.00 -10.00 27.43
C LYS A 111 -6.82 -9.26 28.77
N ASP A 112 -7.01 -9.97 29.88
CA ASP A 112 -6.90 -9.40 31.23
C ASP A 112 -5.43 -9.07 31.56
N GLU A 113 -4.48 -9.95 31.21
CA GLU A 113 -3.04 -9.69 31.34
C GLU A 113 -2.58 -8.50 30.50
N LEU A 114 -3.17 -8.29 29.31
CA LEU A 114 -2.89 -7.11 28.49
C LEU A 114 -3.41 -5.83 29.14
N HIS A 115 -4.60 -5.87 29.74
CA HIS A 115 -5.18 -4.73 30.47
C HIS A 115 -4.38 -4.36 31.72
N GLU A 116 -3.85 -5.34 32.45
CA GLU A 116 -2.99 -5.11 33.63
C GLU A 116 -1.64 -4.46 33.28
N ASN A 117 -1.13 -4.70 32.06
CA ASN A 117 0.14 -4.13 31.60
C ASN A 117 0.05 -2.67 31.12
N HIS A 118 -1.10 -1.99 31.25
CA HIS A 118 -1.35 -0.57 30.93
C HIS A 118 -1.01 -0.10 29.49
N GLY A 119 -0.53 -0.99 28.62
CA GLY A 119 -0.18 -0.68 27.25
C GLY A 119 -1.29 -1.05 26.28
N LEU A 120 -1.75 -0.10 25.47
CA LEU A 120 -2.51 -0.45 24.26
C LEU A 120 -1.61 -1.32 23.37
N PRO A 121 -2.12 -2.43 22.82
CA PRO A 121 -1.35 -3.26 21.91
C PRO A 121 -0.96 -2.45 20.68
N ALA A 122 0.34 -2.42 20.39
CA ALA A 122 0.87 -1.83 19.18
C ALA A 122 1.43 -2.94 18.28
N SER A 123 1.21 -2.83 16.98
CA SER A 123 1.71 -3.82 16.01
C SER A 123 2.98 -3.32 15.36
N GLN A 124 4.02 -4.17 15.30
CA GLN A 124 5.20 -3.87 14.52
C GLN A 124 4.86 -3.90 13.03
N THR A 125 5.35 -2.92 12.28
CA THR A 125 5.23 -2.82 10.83
C THR A 125 6.62 -2.77 10.19
N GLU A 126 6.70 -2.87 8.87
CA GLU A 126 7.98 -2.85 8.13
C GLU A 126 8.77 -1.55 8.32
N THR A 127 8.06 -0.44 8.61
CA THR A 127 8.65 0.90 8.73
C THR A 127 8.58 1.47 10.15
N GLY A 128 8.14 0.68 11.14
CA GLY A 128 8.01 1.12 12.53
C GLY A 128 6.91 0.39 13.30
N ILE A 129 5.99 1.16 13.90
CA ILE A 129 4.96 0.66 14.81
C ILE A 129 3.60 1.29 14.44
N CYS A 130 2.53 0.50 14.50
CA CYS A 130 1.15 0.96 14.40
C CYS A 130 0.49 0.96 15.79
N ILE A 131 -0.07 2.11 16.18
CA ILE A 131 -0.80 2.27 17.46
C ILE A 131 -2.30 1.98 17.35
N GLN A 132 -2.80 1.63 16.15
CA GLN A 132 -4.18 1.21 15.96
C GLN A 132 -4.41 -0.18 16.56
N GLU A 133 -5.55 -0.37 17.22
CA GLU A 133 -5.98 -1.70 17.68
C GLU A 133 -6.45 -2.56 16.49
N LEU A 134 -5.48 -3.20 15.82
CA LEU A 134 -5.71 -4.03 14.64
C LEU A 134 -6.41 -5.36 14.95
N THR A 135 -6.51 -5.75 16.23
CA THR A 135 -7.24 -6.95 16.68
C THR A 135 -8.76 -6.80 16.51
N VAL A 136 -9.27 -5.57 16.62
CA VAL A 136 -10.71 -5.27 16.54
C VAL A 136 -11.05 -4.70 15.17
N THR A 137 -10.24 -3.77 14.65
CA THR A 137 -10.56 -3.05 13.40
C THR A 137 -9.40 -3.15 12.41
N PRO A 138 -9.61 -3.71 11.21
CA PRO A 138 -8.57 -3.75 10.18
C PRO A 138 -8.19 -2.33 9.76
N CYS A 139 -6.93 -2.14 9.37
CA CYS A 139 -6.48 -0.85 8.84
C CYS A 139 -7.12 -0.58 7.47
N SER A 140 -7.72 0.60 7.31
CA SER A 140 -8.30 1.06 6.04
C SER A 140 -7.37 2.04 5.30
N TYR A 141 -6.21 2.34 5.86
CA TYR A 141 -5.25 3.26 5.26
C TYR A 141 -4.55 2.60 4.07
N VAL A 142 -4.60 3.27 2.93
CA VAL A 142 -3.96 2.85 1.68
C VAL A 142 -3.34 4.09 1.05
N ASN A 143 -2.13 3.93 0.51
CA ASN A 143 -1.41 4.97 -0.21
C ASN A 143 -0.83 4.40 -1.51
N ASP A 144 -0.24 5.26 -2.34
CA ASP A 144 0.42 4.88 -3.60
C ASP A 144 1.93 4.55 -3.42
N PHE A 145 2.37 4.46 -2.16
CA PHE A 145 3.76 4.20 -1.78
C PHE A 145 3.97 2.68 -1.60
N LEU A 146 5.22 2.22 -1.63
CA LEU A 146 5.51 0.79 -1.41
C LEU A 146 5.21 0.40 0.04
N SER A 147 5.49 1.30 0.97
CA SER A 147 5.17 1.12 2.38
C SER A 147 3.72 1.51 2.69
N GLY A 148 2.89 0.52 3.01
CA GLY A 148 1.47 0.73 3.29
C GLY A 148 1.19 1.61 4.53
N CYS A 149 2.18 1.81 5.40
CA CYS A 149 2.03 2.63 6.61
C CYS A 149 2.51 4.08 6.44
N PHE A 150 3.21 4.43 5.36
CA PHE A 150 3.74 5.78 5.18
C PHE A 150 2.64 6.83 5.14
N GLY A 151 2.72 7.85 6.00
CA GLY A 151 1.73 8.93 6.09
C GLY A 151 0.44 8.58 6.82
N CYS A 152 0.36 7.41 7.46
CA CYS A 152 -0.77 7.05 8.32
C CYS A 152 -0.70 7.75 9.69
N GLU A 153 -1.83 8.24 10.21
CA GLU A 153 -1.91 8.92 11.52
C GLU A 153 -1.57 8.00 12.70
N SER A 154 -1.85 6.70 12.53
CA SER A 154 -1.57 5.64 13.49
C SER A 154 -0.17 5.05 13.33
N ALA A 155 0.58 5.43 12.29
CA ALA A 155 1.94 4.96 12.09
C ALA A 155 2.94 5.84 12.89
N CYS A 156 3.85 5.16 13.56
CA CYS A 156 4.95 5.73 14.32
C CYS A 156 6.25 5.16 13.75
N TYR A 157 7.21 6.04 13.47
CA TYR A 157 8.52 5.67 12.93
C TYR A 157 9.58 5.78 14.02
N ILE A 158 10.63 4.98 13.94
CA ILE A 158 11.67 4.92 14.98
C ILE A 158 12.98 5.48 14.40
N CYS A 159 13.54 6.50 15.05
CA CYS A 159 14.84 7.06 14.69
C CYS A 159 15.94 6.01 14.88
N GLY A 160 16.86 5.94 13.91
CA GLY A 160 17.97 4.98 13.91
C GLY A 160 17.59 3.52 13.63
N ASP A 161 16.37 3.23 13.18
CA ASP A 161 16.02 1.91 12.65
C ASP A 161 16.50 1.76 11.20
N HIS A 162 17.68 1.16 11.03
CA HIS A 162 18.29 0.97 9.72
C HIS A 162 17.45 0.12 8.76
N ALA A 163 16.69 -0.86 9.26
CA ALA A 163 15.87 -1.73 8.41
C ALA A 163 14.68 -0.94 7.84
N ALA A 164 13.96 -0.22 8.71
CA ALA A 164 12.86 0.65 8.30
C ALA A 164 13.34 1.76 7.35
N ILE A 165 14.48 2.40 7.66
CA ILE A 165 15.06 3.45 6.81
C ILE A 165 15.39 2.91 5.42
N ASN A 166 16.00 1.73 5.32
CA ASN A 166 16.32 1.12 4.01
C ASN A 166 15.05 0.87 3.17
N VAL A 167 13.96 0.38 3.78
CA VAL A 167 12.68 0.21 3.08
C VAL A 167 12.15 1.55 2.56
N LEU A 168 12.18 2.59 3.40
CA LEU A 168 11.74 3.95 3.03
C LEU A 168 12.62 4.56 1.92
N GLU A 169 13.93 4.31 1.93
CA GLU A 169 14.86 4.77 0.89
C GLU A 169 14.63 4.08 -0.46
N GLN A 170 14.31 2.79 -0.44
CA GLN A 170 13.93 2.07 -1.65
C GLN A 170 12.63 2.62 -2.23
N ASP A 171 11.65 2.91 -1.37
CA ASP A 171 10.39 3.58 -1.76
C ASP A 171 10.68 4.96 -2.36
N LEU A 172 11.51 5.78 -1.71
CA LEU A 172 11.91 7.09 -2.21
C LEU A 172 12.54 7.00 -3.62
N LYS A 173 13.44 6.04 -3.83
CA LYS A 173 14.04 5.80 -5.15
C LYS A 173 12.99 5.44 -6.19
N PHE A 174 12.04 4.58 -5.85
CA PHE A 174 10.95 4.18 -6.75
C PHE A 174 10.04 5.36 -7.10
N GLN A 175 9.65 6.18 -6.12
CA GLN A 175 8.81 7.35 -6.37
C GLN A 175 9.52 8.42 -7.21
N LYS A 176 10.81 8.68 -6.97
CA LYS A 176 11.61 9.59 -7.80
C LYS A 176 11.63 9.15 -9.26
N ILE A 177 11.75 7.84 -9.54
CA ILE A 177 11.69 7.30 -10.90
C ILE A 177 10.28 7.50 -11.51
N ARG A 178 9.20 7.30 -10.75
CA ARG A 178 7.82 7.53 -11.22
C ARG A 178 7.58 8.98 -11.60
N LEU A 179 8.01 9.92 -10.76
CA LEU A 179 7.93 11.35 -11.05
C LEU A 179 8.72 11.68 -12.34
N GLN A 180 9.97 11.22 -12.46
CA GLN A 180 10.76 11.45 -13.68
C GLN A 180 10.11 10.91 -14.95
N LYS A 181 9.41 9.76 -14.88
CA LYS A 181 8.69 9.21 -16.03
C LYS A 181 7.55 10.12 -16.49
N ILE A 182 6.79 10.70 -15.55
CA ILE A 182 5.73 11.64 -15.90
C ILE A 182 6.33 12.92 -16.45
N GLN A 183 7.39 13.44 -15.85
CA GLN A 183 8.07 14.64 -16.35
C GLN A 183 8.62 14.45 -17.78
N ARG A 184 9.11 13.26 -18.13
CA ARG A 184 9.55 12.98 -19.51
C ARG A 184 8.39 12.75 -20.48
N ALA A 185 7.22 12.32 -19.98
CA ALA A 185 6.03 12.10 -20.79
C ALA A 185 5.23 13.40 -21.03
N LEU A 186 5.74 14.55 -20.60
CA LEU A 186 5.06 15.85 -20.69
C LEU A 186 4.95 16.43 -22.11
N GLU A 187 5.38 15.70 -23.12
CA GLU A 187 5.27 16.08 -24.54
C GLU A 187 3.82 16.00 -25.08
N SER A 188 2.82 15.67 -24.25
CA SER A 188 1.42 15.49 -24.67
C SER A 188 0.43 16.07 -23.65
N PHE A 189 -0.82 16.25 -24.09
CA PHE A 189 -1.91 16.78 -23.27
C PHE A 189 -2.01 16.10 -21.90
N ILE A 190 -1.82 16.88 -20.83
CA ILE A 190 -1.88 16.40 -19.45
C ILE A 190 -3.34 16.48 -18.96
N SER A 191 -3.92 15.33 -18.59
CA SER A 191 -5.25 15.30 -17.98
C SER A 191 -5.24 15.88 -16.55
N GLN A 192 -6.38 16.40 -16.08
CA GLN A 192 -6.52 16.90 -14.71
C GLN A 192 -6.13 15.83 -13.67
N ALA A 193 -6.49 14.56 -13.90
CA ALA A 193 -6.12 13.46 -13.03
C ALA A 193 -4.60 13.28 -12.89
N THR A 194 -3.85 13.55 -13.96
CA THR A 194 -2.38 13.48 -13.96
C THR A 194 -1.77 14.66 -13.20
N LYS A 195 -2.34 15.87 -13.35
CA LYS A 195 -1.96 17.05 -12.56
C LYS A 195 -2.18 16.80 -11.06
N ASP A 196 -3.37 16.32 -10.67
CA ASP A 196 -3.69 16.00 -9.28
C ASP A 196 -2.77 14.91 -8.71
N TRP A 197 -2.48 13.87 -9.51
CA TRP A 197 -1.57 12.80 -9.13
C TRP A 197 -0.15 13.35 -8.91
N TRP A 198 0.34 14.21 -9.81
CA TRP A 198 1.67 14.81 -9.74
C TRP A 198 1.86 15.64 -8.48
N VAL A 199 0.91 16.53 -8.16
CA VAL A 199 0.97 17.36 -6.95
C VAL A 199 1.05 16.49 -5.72
N LYS A 200 0.14 15.52 -5.58
CA LYS A 200 0.08 14.62 -4.43
C LYS A 200 1.35 13.77 -4.28
N HIS A 201 1.86 13.21 -5.37
CA HIS A 201 3.07 12.37 -5.34
C HIS A 201 4.33 13.19 -5.09
N SER A 202 4.43 14.40 -5.66
CA SER A 202 5.58 15.29 -5.44
C SER A 202 5.66 15.71 -3.98
N GLN A 203 4.53 16.12 -3.39
CA GLN A 203 4.45 16.45 -1.96
C GLN A 203 4.75 15.23 -1.07
N GLY A 204 4.17 14.07 -1.38
CA GLY A 204 4.44 12.83 -0.65
C GLY A 204 5.90 12.39 -0.73
N THR A 205 6.55 12.55 -1.88
CA THR A 205 7.96 12.21 -2.08
C THR A 205 8.87 13.16 -1.30
N SER A 206 8.58 14.46 -1.30
CA SER A 206 9.29 15.44 -0.47
C SER A 206 9.11 15.16 1.03
N LEU A 207 7.89 14.80 1.45
CA LEU A 207 7.61 14.39 2.82
C LEU A 207 8.41 13.15 3.23
N LEU A 208 8.50 12.14 2.35
CA LEU A 208 9.26 10.92 2.59
C LEU A 208 10.76 11.21 2.72
N GLU A 209 11.30 12.09 1.87
CA GLU A 209 12.70 12.53 1.94
C GLU A 209 13.01 13.25 3.25
N GLN A 210 12.12 14.17 3.68
CA GLN A 210 12.25 14.86 4.98
C GLN A 210 12.12 13.89 6.16
N LEU A 211 11.23 12.90 6.09
CA LEU A 211 11.09 11.86 7.11
C LEU A 211 12.39 11.06 7.24
N ILE A 212 12.95 10.57 6.12
CA ILE A 212 14.20 9.80 6.13
C ILE A 212 15.35 10.63 6.73
N ALA A 213 15.42 11.92 6.40
CA ALA A 213 16.42 12.81 6.98
C ALA A 213 16.29 12.89 8.52
N VAL A 214 15.06 13.07 9.03
CA VAL A 214 14.79 13.09 10.47
C VAL A 214 15.14 11.77 11.14
N LEU A 215 14.78 10.63 10.54
CA LEU A 215 15.07 9.31 11.12
C LEU A 215 16.57 9.01 11.23
N LYS A 216 17.41 9.67 10.43
CA LYS A 216 18.87 9.54 10.45
C LYS A 216 19.56 10.55 11.36
N ASP A 217 19.01 11.74 11.49
CA ASP A 217 19.60 12.88 12.21
C ASP A 217 19.41 12.76 13.72
N TYR A 218 18.24 12.27 14.16
CA TYR A 218 17.91 12.16 15.58
C TYR A 218 18.45 10.89 16.23
N GLU A 219 18.62 10.95 17.55
CA GLU A 219 19.12 9.83 18.35
C GLU A 219 18.25 8.57 18.22
N ARG A 220 18.92 7.42 18.29
CA ARG A 220 18.26 6.13 18.15
C ARG A 220 17.21 5.91 19.23
N GLY A 221 16.03 5.43 18.83
CA GLY A 221 14.94 5.10 19.74
C GLY A 221 13.95 6.22 20.00
N GLN A 222 14.15 7.41 19.43
CA GLN A 222 13.11 8.45 19.42
C GLN A 222 11.98 8.07 18.45
N LEU A 223 10.76 8.50 18.77
CA LEU A 223 9.56 8.14 18.03
C LEU A 223 9.07 9.34 17.22
N VAL A 224 8.89 9.16 15.92
CA VAL A 224 8.43 10.19 14.99
C VAL A 224 7.00 9.90 14.55
N ARG A 225 6.14 10.91 14.60
CA ARG A 225 4.77 10.87 14.07
C ARG A 225 4.54 12.00 13.11
N ILE A 226 3.75 11.73 12.08
CA ILE A 226 3.36 12.73 11.08
C ILE A 226 2.04 13.33 11.53
N ALA A 227 1.93 14.65 11.52
CA ALA A 227 0.67 15.32 11.79
C ALA A 227 -0.38 14.99 10.71
N PRO A 228 -1.68 14.93 11.05
CA PRO A 228 -2.75 14.62 10.08
C PRO A 228 -2.80 15.56 8.88
N ASP A 229 -2.48 16.84 9.10
CA ASP A 229 -2.39 17.89 8.09
C ASP A 229 -1.06 17.88 7.31
N ARG A 230 -0.14 16.96 7.65
CA ARG A 230 1.21 16.84 7.10
C ARG A 230 2.04 18.13 7.20
N SER A 231 1.72 19.00 8.18
CA SER A 231 2.42 20.27 8.38
C SER A 231 3.69 20.14 9.21
N CYS A 232 3.79 19.11 10.04
CA CYS A 232 4.91 18.91 10.95
C CYS A 232 5.13 17.44 11.31
N PHE A 233 6.33 17.16 11.80
CA PHE A 233 6.65 15.94 12.53
C PHE A 233 6.68 16.21 14.03
N PHE A 234 6.12 15.27 14.79
CA PHE A 234 6.25 15.21 16.25
C PHE A 234 7.31 14.17 16.59
N ILE A 235 8.36 14.60 17.28
CA ILE A 235 9.50 13.76 17.65
C ILE A 235 9.47 13.64 19.16
N THR A 236 9.15 12.45 19.64
CA THR A 236 9.01 12.16 21.07
C THR A 236 10.24 11.43 21.56
N ASN A 237 10.92 12.01 22.55
CA ASN A 237 11.98 11.33 23.27
C ASN A 237 11.37 10.46 24.39
N LEU A 238 11.57 9.15 24.32
CA LEU A 238 10.97 8.20 25.26
C LEU A 238 11.52 8.35 26.69
N ASN A 239 12.76 8.81 26.85
CA ASN A 239 13.41 8.96 28.16
C ASN A 239 12.92 10.22 28.88
N THR A 240 12.85 11.35 28.15
CA THR A 240 12.46 12.64 28.74
C THR A 240 10.97 12.95 28.62
N LYS A 241 10.23 12.17 27.82
CA LYS A 241 8.83 12.40 27.43
C LYS A 241 8.58 13.75 26.75
N HIS A 242 9.65 14.43 26.33
CA HIS A 242 9.55 15.69 25.61
C HIS A 242 9.16 15.46 24.16
N VAL A 243 8.26 16.29 23.63
CA VAL A 243 7.81 16.25 22.25
C VAL A 243 8.29 17.50 21.53
N GLU A 244 9.21 17.31 20.60
CA GLU A 244 9.68 18.36 19.69
C GLU A 244 8.80 18.40 18.44
N LYS A 245 8.47 19.60 17.97
CA LYS A 245 7.70 19.83 16.75
C LYS A 245 8.61 20.37 15.67
N LYS A 246 8.81 19.59 14.60
CA LYS A 246 9.58 20.02 13.42
C LYS A 246 8.63 20.37 12.28
N THR A 247 8.55 21.64 11.93
CA THR A 247 7.70 22.12 10.83
C THR A 247 8.26 21.67 9.49
N LEU A 248 7.37 21.26 8.59
CA LEU A 248 7.70 20.80 7.25
C LEU A 248 7.52 21.93 6.25
N LEU A 249 8.45 22.00 5.31
CA LEU A 249 8.36 22.89 4.16
C LEU A 249 8.00 22.02 2.96
N LEU A 250 6.72 21.97 2.62
CA LEU A 250 6.21 21.31 1.42
C LEU A 250 5.96 22.37 0.35
N THR A 251 6.38 22.07 -0.88
CA THR A 251 6.17 22.92 -2.05
C THR A 251 4.67 23.12 -2.28
N SER A 252 4.28 24.37 -2.58
CA SER A 252 2.88 24.71 -2.81
C SER A 252 2.33 24.03 -4.07
N GLU A 253 1.03 23.76 -4.08
CA GLU A 253 0.37 23.17 -5.26
C GLU A 253 0.57 24.03 -6.52
N SER A 254 0.46 25.35 -6.37
CA SER A 254 0.69 26.31 -7.46
C SER A 254 2.10 26.24 -8.04
N GLU A 255 3.13 26.08 -7.20
CA GLU A 255 4.52 25.96 -7.66
C GLU A 255 4.76 24.63 -8.39
N LEU A 256 4.18 23.53 -7.89
CA LEU A 256 4.31 22.21 -8.50
C LEU A 256 3.58 22.13 -9.86
N LEU A 257 2.44 22.80 -9.98
CA LEU A 257 1.71 22.92 -11.24
C LEU A 257 2.43 23.87 -12.21
N ALA A 258 3.00 24.99 -11.73
CA ALA A 258 3.79 25.89 -12.57
C ALA A 258 5.03 25.16 -13.14
N ALA A 259 5.68 24.31 -12.34
CA ALA A 259 6.80 23.48 -12.81
C ALA A 259 6.40 22.49 -13.92
N LEU A 260 5.13 22.05 -13.97
CA LEU A 260 4.60 21.25 -15.08
C LEU A 260 4.24 22.10 -16.31
N GLU A 261 3.72 23.32 -16.10
CA GLU A 261 3.21 24.16 -17.19
C GLU A 261 4.32 24.92 -17.95
N VAL A 262 5.46 25.19 -17.32
CA VAL A 262 6.63 25.83 -17.96
C VAL A 262 7.22 24.97 -19.10
N GLU A 263 6.99 23.65 -19.10
CA GLU A 263 7.48 22.73 -20.14
C GLU A 263 6.45 22.41 -21.24
N SER A 264 5.16 22.71 -21.03
CA SER A 264 4.16 22.60 -22.09
C SER A 264 4.29 23.78 -23.06
N LYS A 265 5.18 23.66 -24.05
CA LYS A 265 5.19 24.58 -25.19
C LYS A 265 3.79 24.65 -25.79
N THR A 266 3.33 25.88 -25.92
CA THR A 266 2.08 26.32 -26.51
C THR A 266 1.89 25.82 -27.95
N GLU A 267 0.62 25.54 -28.24
CA GLU A 267 -0.05 25.35 -29.53
C GLU A 267 0.08 23.97 -30.21
N GLU A 268 -0.92 23.12 -29.96
CA GLU A 268 -1.35 22.14 -30.96
C GLU A 268 -2.73 22.49 -31.46
N SER A 269 -2.78 23.04 -32.68
CA SER A 269 -4.01 23.17 -33.44
C SER A 269 -4.56 21.77 -33.72
N VAL A 270 -5.88 21.56 -33.52
CA VAL A 270 -6.56 20.28 -33.79
C VAL A 270 -6.09 19.70 -35.13
N PRO A 271 -5.55 18.47 -35.18
CA PRO A 271 -5.09 17.85 -36.42
C PRO A 271 -6.17 17.86 -37.49
N GLU A 272 -5.81 18.19 -38.71
CA GLU A 272 -6.76 18.40 -39.82
C GLU A 272 -7.60 17.14 -40.13
N SER A 273 -7.02 15.96 -39.91
CA SER A 273 -7.70 14.66 -39.99
C SER A 273 -8.84 14.52 -38.97
N MET A 274 -8.69 15.08 -37.77
CA MET A 274 -9.70 15.05 -36.72
C MET A 274 -10.81 16.07 -37.00
N ARG A 275 -10.47 17.22 -37.62
CA ARG A 275 -11.47 18.19 -38.11
C ARG A 275 -12.34 17.60 -39.21
N SER A 276 -11.76 16.88 -40.17
CA SER A 276 -12.52 16.20 -41.22
C SER A 276 -13.44 15.10 -40.66
N LEU A 277 -12.99 14.39 -39.63
CA LEU A 277 -13.79 13.36 -38.96
C LEU A 277 -14.98 13.97 -38.22
N ILE A 278 -14.78 15.05 -37.47
CA ILE A 278 -15.87 15.76 -36.77
C ILE A 278 -16.88 16.36 -37.77
N ALA A 279 -16.39 16.94 -38.87
CA ALA A 279 -17.24 17.43 -39.95
C ALA A 279 -18.08 16.33 -40.61
N SER A 280 -17.55 15.10 -40.71
CA SER A 280 -18.30 13.95 -41.24
C SER A 280 -19.53 13.57 -40.40
N PHE A 281 -19.55 13.96 -39.12
CA PHE A 281 -20.71 13.79 -38.23
C PHE A 281 -21.70 14.97 -38.26
N GLY A 282 -21.52 15.94 -39.16
CA GLY A 282 -22.43 17.08 -39.32
C GLY A 282 -22.33 18.14 -38.21
N LEU A 283 -21.33 18.04 -37.34
CA LEU A 283 -21.07 19.01 -36.29
C LEU A 283 -20.08 20.06 -36.81
N LYS A 284 -20.51 21.32 -36.90
CA LYS A 284 -19.60 22.44 -37.20
C LYS A 284 -18.88 22.86 -35.92
N ASN A 285 -17.56 22.96 -35.98
CA ASN A 285 -16.79 23.64 -34.93
C ASN A 285 -17.24 25.12 -34.88
N ARG A 286 -17.52 25.61 -33.68
CA ARG A 286 -17.89 27.00 -33.41
C ARG A 286 -16.64 27.81 -33.09
#